data_AF-A0A654BT25-F1
#
_entry.id   AF-A0A654BT25-F1
#
_cell.length_a   1.000
_cell.length_b   1.000
_cell.length_c   1.000
_cell.angle_alpha   90.00
_cell.angle_beta   90.00
_cell.angle_gamma   90.00
#
_symmetry.space_group_name_H-M   'P 1'
#
loop_
_entity.id
_entity.type
_entity.pdbx_description
1 polymer ?
#
loop_
_entity_poly.entity_id
_entity_poly.type
_entity_poly.pdbx_seq_one_letter_code
_entity_poly.pdbx_strand_id
1 'polypeptide(L)'
;MASLYIKDSETAALAAELAARLGTTKTEAVRDSLLRRKAELVASEPKEDWLVWMRRYRAEHPLPPPTGKLADKAFFDELWGED
;
A
#
# COMPACT_ATOMS: atom_id res chain seq x y z
N MET A 1 7.68 11.53 25.02
CA MET A 1 6.45 11.93 24.30
C MET A 1 6.73 13.26 23.62
N ALA A 2 6.95 13.29 22.31
CA ALA A 2 7.15 14.55 21.59
C ALA A 2 5.83 15.34 21.55
N SER A 3 5.83 16.57 22.05
CA SER A 3 4.69 17.48 21.96
C SER A 3 4.66 18.13 20.57
N LEU A 4 3.48 18.13 19.94
CA LEU A 4 3.27 18.84 18.69
C LEU A 4 3.04 20.33 19.00
N TYR A 5 3.92 21.20 18.49
CA TYR A 5 3.73 22.65 18.55
C TYR A 5 3.19 23.17 17.21
N ILE A 6 2.04 23.84 17.26
CA ILE A 6 1.39 24.45 16.10
C ILE A 6 1.46 25.97 16.31
N LYS A 7 2.17 26.67 15.42
CA LYS A 7 2.41 28.11 15.52
C LYS A 7 1.15 28.92 15.23
N ASP A 8 0.32 28.45 14.31
CA ASP A 8 -0.94 29.07 13.95
C ASP A 8 -1.99 28.85 15.03
N SER A 9 -2.57 29.93 15.55
CA SER A 9 -3.48 29.89 16.70
C SER A 9 -4.83 29.23 16.37
N GLU A 10 -5.34 29.42 15.16
CA GLU A 10 -6.61 28.84 14.73
C GLU A 10 -6.46 27.32 14.61
N THR A 11 -5.41 26.86 13.95
CA THR A 11 -5.11 25.42 13.81
C THR A 11 -4.85 24.78 15.18
N ALA A 12 -4.18 25.47 16.09
CA ALA A 12 -3.96 24.99 17.45
C ALA A 12 -5.28 24.84 18.25
N ALA A 13 -6.24 25.74 18.02
CA ALA A 13 -7.58 25.66 18.62
C ALA A 13 -8.39 24.49 18.05
N LEU A 14 -8.37 24.29 16.72
CA LEU A 14 -9.02 23.16 16.06
C LEU A 14 -8.48 21.81 16.57
N ALA A 15 -7.15 21.68 16.68
CA ALA A 15 -6.53 20.48 17.22
C ALA A 15 -6.89 20.24 18.69
N ALA A 16 -7.04 21.30 19.48
CA ALA A 16 -7.46 21.22 20.87
C ALA A 16 -8.91 20.76 21.01
N GLU A 17 -9.82 21.35 20.23
CA GLU A 17 -11.23 20.99 20.23
C GLU A 17 -11.43 19.54 19.80
N LEU A 18 -10.75 19.11 18.72
CA LEU A 18 -10.82 17.74 18.25
C LEU A 18 -10.31 16.74 19.29
N ALA A 19 -9.18 17.05 19.92
CA ALA A 19 -8.63 16.22 20.99
C ALA A 19 -9.58 16.10 22.18
N ALA A 20 -10.23 17.20 22.58
CA ALA A 20 -11.23 17.20 23.65
C ALA A 20 -12.45 16.33 23.30
N ARG A 21 -12.95 16.40 22.06
CA ARG A 21 -14.07 15.56 21.59
C ARG A 21 -13.72 14.08 21.52
N LEU A 22 -12.47 13.76 21.18
CA LEU A 22 -11.99 12.37 21.07
C LEU A 22 -11.49 11.79 22.41
N GLY A 23 -11.30 12.62 23.44
CA GLY A 23 -10.71 12.19 24.71
C GLY A 23 -9.24 11.80 24.60
N THR A 24 -8.52 12.31 23.60
CA THR A 24 -7.12 11.99 23.31
C THR A 24 -6.22 13.21 23.46
N THR A 25 -4.91 13.03 23.26
CA THR A 25 -3.97 14.18 23.22
C THR A 25 -4.07 14.94 21.90
N LYS A 26 -3.67 16.23 21.87
CA LYS A 26 -3.59 17.03 20.63
C LYS A 26 -2.72 16.36 19.56
N THR A 27 -1.56 15.84 19.96
CA THR A 27 -0.64 15.14 19.05
C THR A 27 -1.30 13.90 18.43
N GLU A 28 -2.05 13.15 19.23
CA GLU A 28 -2.72 11.93 18.79
C GLU A 28 -3.91 12.21 17.87
N ALA A 29 -4.74 13.21 18.22
CA ALA A 29 -5.85 13.66 17.37
C ALA A 29 -5.37 14.13 16.00
N VAL A 30 -4.27 14.91 15.95
CA VAL A 30 -3.67 15.35 14.69
C VAL A 30 -3.08 14.17 13.92
N ARG A 31 -2.37 13.26 14.60
CA ARG A 31 -1.80 12.07 13.96
C ARG A 31 -2.88 11.21 13.30
N ASP A 32 -3.93 10.88 14.03
CA ASP A 32 -5.05 10.07 13.51
C ASP A 32 -5.72 10.76 12.32
N SER A 33 -6.01 12.06 12.42
CA SER A 33 -6.60 12.84 11.34
C SER A 33 -5.74 12.84 10.07
N LEU A 34 -4.43 12.99 10.21
CA LEU A 34 -3.48 12.94 9.08
C LEU A 34 -3.41 11.55 8.47
N LEU A 35 -3.44 10.49 9.27
CA LEU A 35 -3.44 9.11 8.79
C LEU A 35 -4.69 8.80 7.98
N ARG A 36 -5.88 9.20 8.48
CA ARG A 36 -7.15 9.03 7.76
C ARG A 36 -7.14 9.77 6.44
N ARG A 37 -6.71 11.04 6.43
CA ARG A 37 -6.63 11.83 5.19
C ARG A 37 -5.65 11.24 4.19
N LYS A 38 -4.51 10.68 4.64
CA LYS A 38 -3.58 9.95 3.78
C LYS A 38 -4.23 8.70 3.17
N ALA A 39 -4.94 7.92 3.97
CA ALA A 39 -5.62 6.72 3.50
C ALA A 39 -6.71 7.04 2.46
N GLU A 40 -7.47 8.12 2.67
CA GLU A 40 -8.47 8.61 1.70
C GLU A 40 -7.82 9.00 0.37
N LEU A 41 -6.67 9.69 0.41
CA LEU A 41 -5.95 10.07 -0.80
C LEU A 41 -5.43 8.86 -1.57
N VAL A 42 -4.82 7.89 -0.88
CA VAL A 42 -4.35 6.63 -1.49
C VAL A 42 -5.52 5.83 -2.09
N ALA A 43 -6.68 5.81 -1.42
CA ALA A 43 -7.85 5.14 -1.96
C ALA A 43 -8.43 5.86 -3.20
N SER A 44 -8.26 7.18 -3.27
CA SER A 44 -8.72 8.01 -4.40
C SER A 44 -7.75 8.04 -5.59
N GLU A 45 -6.49 7.65 -5.38
CA GLU A 45 -5.54 7.53 -6.48
C GLU A 45 -6.05 6.48 -7.47
N PRO A 46 -6.11 6.79 -8.77
CA PRO A 46 -6.48 5.83 -9.78
C PRO A 46 -5.46 4.69 -9.73
N LYS A 47 -5.89 3.54 -9.21
CA LYS A 47 -5.09 2.32 -9.26
C LYS A 47 -4.76 2.05 -10.72
N GLU A 48 -3.49 1.83 -11.01
CA GLU A 48 -3.09 1.36 -12.33
C GLU A 48 -3.95 0.14 -12.67
N ASP A 49 -4.54 0.14 -13.87
CA ASP A 49 -5.29 -1.02 -14.35
C ASP A 49 -4.34 -2.22 -14.33
N TRP A 50 -4.71 -3.25 -13.59
CA TRP A 50 -3.92 -4.47 -13.44
C TRP A 50 -3.52 -5.09 -14.78
N LEU A 51 -4.38 -4.98 -15.80
CA LEU A 51 -4.08 -5.45 -17.17
C LEU A 51 -3.03 -4.58 -17.86
N VAL A 52 -2.98 -3.28 -17.57
CA VAL A 52 -1.93 -2.38 -18.07
C VAL A 52 -0.61 -2.70 -17.40
N TRP A 53 -0.61 -2.87 -16.07
CA TRP A 53 0.56 -3.27 -15.30
C TRP A 53 1.12 -4.62 -15.79
N MET A 54 0.28 -5.65 -15.93
CA MET A 54 0.70 -6.98 -16.41
C MET A 54 1.31 -6.94 -17.81
N ARG A 55 0.73 -6.15 -18.71
CA ARG A 55 1.26 -5.99 -20.08
C ARG A 55 2.63 -5.33 -20.09
N ARG A 56 2.81 -4.26 -19.29
CA ARG A 56 4.12 -3.62 -19.12
C ARG A 56 5.14 -4.60 -18.56
N TYR A 57 4.79 -5.26 -17.45
CA TYR A 57 5.66 -6.24 -16.80
C TYR A 57 6.09 -7.36 -17.76
N ARG A 58 5.16 -7.86 -18.59
CA ARG A 58 5.47 -8.90 -19.56
C ARG A 58 6.37 -8.43 -20.71
N ALA A 59 6.28 -7.16 -21.09
CA ALA A 59 7.16 -6.57 -22.10
C ALA A 59 8.58 -6.35 -21.55
N GLU A 60 8.71 -5.94 -20.29
CA GLU A 60 9.99 -5.76 -19.59
C GLU A 60 10.66 -7.10 -19.24
N HIS A 61 9.86 -8.14 -19.01
CA HIS A 61 10.31 -9.48 -18.64
C HIS A 61 9.74 -10.55 -19.59
N PRO A 62 10.28 -10.67 -20.82
CA PRO A 62 9.83 -11.70 -21.76
C PRO A 62 10.15 -13.10 -21.20
N LEU A 63 9.25 -14.07 -21.44
CA LEU A 63 9.57 -15.46 -21.12
C LEU A 63 10.72 -15.96 -22.00
N PRO A 64 11.50 -16.92 -21.48
CA PRO A 64 12.41 -17.68 -22.31
C PRO A 64 11.65 -18.36 -23.47
N PRO A 65 12.37 -18.72 -24.55
CA PRO A 65 11.78 -19.48 -25.65
C PRO A 65 11.02 -20.72 -25.16
N PRO A 66 9.93 -21.12 -25.84
CA PRO A 66 9.21 -22.33 -25.50
C PRO A 66 10.16 -23.54 -25.49
N THR A 67 10.15 -24.30 -24.40
CA THR A 67 11.04 -25.46 -24.24
C THR A 67 10.63 -26.66 -25.08
N GLY A 68 9.39 -26.66 -25.60
CA GLY A 68 8.81 -27.78 -26.35
C GLY A 68 8.53 -29.03 -25.50
N LYS A 69 8.88 -29.02 -24.21
CA LYS A 69 8.57 -30.09 -23.26
C LYS A 69 7.11 -29.99 -22.84
N LEU A 70 6.41 -31.12 -22.82
CA LEU A 70 5.11 -31.21 -22.18
C LEU A 70 5.32 -31.18 -20.67
N ALA A 71 4.58 -30.31 -19.98
CA ALA A 71 4.54 -30.29 -18.52
C ALA A 71 3.60 -31.38 -18.02
N ASP A 72 3.95 -32.64 -18.29
CA ASP A 72 3.20 -33.82 -17.85
C ASP A 72 3.68 -34.31 -16.48
N LYS A 73 3.04 -35.36 -15.95
CA LYS A 73 3.39 -35.90 -14.64
C LYS A 73 4.86 -36.32 -14.58
N ALA A 74 5.36 -37.00 -15.62
CA ALA A 74 6.74 -37.45 -15.68
C ALA A 74 7.74 -36.29 -15.63
N PHE A 75 7.42 -35.16 -16.30
CA PHE A 75 8.21 -33.93 -16.20
C PHE A 75 8.26 -33.38 -14.77
N PHE A 76 7.15 -33.42 -14.03
CA PHE A 76 7.14 -32.97 -12.63
C PHE A 76 7.81 -33.97 -11.70
N ASP A 77 7.62 -35.27 -11.90
CA ASP A 77 8.29 -36.34 -11.14
C ASP A 77 9.82 -36.19 -11.23
N GLU A 78 10.36 -35.97 -12.44
CA GLU A 78 11.78 -35.63 -12.67
C GLU A 78 12.19 -34.31 -11.98
N LEU A 79 11.35 -33.27 -12.06
CA LEU A 79 11.63 -31.95 -11.49
C LEU A 79 11.71 -31.98 -9.95
N TRP A 80 10.87 -32.78 -9.31
CA TRP A 80 10.78 -32.90 -7.86
C TRP A 80 11.67 -34.01 -7.29
N GLY A 81 12.32 -34.80 -8.13
CA GLY A 81 13.18 -35.91 -7.71
C GLY A 81 12.39 -37.08 -7.12
N GLU A 82 11.15 -37.25 -7.57
CA GLU A 82 10.27 -38.36 -7.23
C GLU A 82 10.33 -39.38 -8.38
N ASP A 83 11.18 -40.40 -8.26
CA ASP A 83 11.19 -41.58 -9.16
C ASP A 83 10.27 -42.70 -8.63
#